data_AF-A0A6B0WE37-F1
#
_entry.id   AF-A0A6B0WE37-F1
#
_cell.length_a   1.000
_cell.length_b   1.000
_cell.length_c   1.000
_cell.angle_alpha   90.00
_cell.angle_beta   90.00
_cell.angle_gamma   90.00
#
_symmetry.space_group_name_H-M   'P 1'
#
loop_
_entity.id
_entity.type
_entity.pdbx_description
1 polymer ?
#
loop_
_entity_poly.entity_id
_entity_poly.type
_entity_poly.pdbx_seq_one_letter_code
_entity_poly.pdbx_strand_id
1 'polypeptide(L)'
;MAALLARERGAGGNYVVALDVETGEEAWRFGTIPAPDDPGGHTWNGIPHVERNGASVWIPGSYDPVSNLAFFGTGNTYDTAPLRDPTGPPGTNNDGLYLDATLALNPDTGELAWHFQHQANGQWDLDWAFERQIAELPFGGESKSVVVTIGKQAIFDFVETATGEYVSSIDLGLQTGITYI
;
A
#
# COMPACT_ATOMS: atom_id res chain seq x y z
N MET A 1 13.56 15.62 8.09
CA MET A 1 13.06 14.30 8.46
C MET A 1 13.50 13.30 7.40
N ALA A 2 14.20 12.23 7.76
CA ALA A 2 14.69 11.24 6.81
C ALA A 2 13.87 9.95 7.00
N ALA A 3 13.12 9.53 5.99
CA ALA A 3 12.44 8.24 5.98
C ALA A 3 13.46 7.15 5.63
N LEU A 4 13.78 6.27 6.56
CA LEU A 4 14.64 5.10 6.31
C LEU A 4 13.82 3.83 6.49
N LEU A 5 13.79 3.01 5.44
CA LEU A 5 13.10 1.72 5.35
C LEU A 5 13.75 0.72 6.32
N ALA A 6 13.03 0.31 7.36
CA ALA A 6 13.49 -0.72 8.28
C ALA A 6 12.83 -2.07 7.93
N ARG A 7 13.69 -3.02 7.54
CA ARG A 7 13.36 -4.39 7.15
C ARG A 7 13.58 -5.32 8.35
N GLU A 8 12.51 -5.74 9.00
CA GLU A 8 12.48 -6.99 9.77
C GLU A 8 11.20 -7.77 9.48
N ARG A 9 11.32 -9.09 9.23
CA ARG A 9 10.19 -10.02 9.19
C ARG A 9 9.65 -10.20 10.62
N GLY A 10 8.87 -9.23 11.09
CA GLY A 10 8.12 -9.34 12.33
C GLY A 10 6.85 -10.16 12.16
N ALA A 11 6.44 -10.87 13.23
CA ALA A 11 5.08 -11.41 13.31
C ALA A 11 4.09 -10.22 13.20
N GLY A 12 3.08 -10.32 12.34
CA GLY A 12 2.15 -9.21 12.13
C GLY A 12 2.61 -8.15 11.12
N GLY A 13 3.61 -8.44 10.28
CA GLY A 13 3.89 -7.67 9.06
C GLY A 13 5.12 -6.76 9.09
N ASN A 14 5.22 -5.93 8.06
CA ASN A 14 6.26 -4.91 7.91
C ASN A 14 5.77 -3.56 8.45
N TYR A 15 6.66 -2.56 8.46
CA TYR A 15 6.34 -1.23 8.97
C TYR A 15 7.14 -0.13 8.27
N VAL A 16 6.61 1.09 8.32
CA VAL A 16 7.33 2.33 8.03
C VAL A 16 7.73 2.95 9.37
N VAL A 17 8.96 3.44 9.48
CA VAL A 17 9.48 4.08 10.70
C VAL A 17 10.03 5.46 10.34
N ALA A 18 9.79 6.44 11.20
CA ALA A 18 10.50 7.70 11.17
C ALA A 18 11.51 7.76 12.31
N LEU A 19 12.70 8.24 11.97
CA LEU A 19 13.76 8.49 12.92
C LEU A 19 14.01 9.98 13.01
N ASP A 20 14.26 10.46 14.22
CA ASP A 20 14.79 11.79 14.43
C ASP A 20 16.18 11.90 13.75
N VAL A 21 16.39 13.00 13.02
CA VAL A 21 17.57 13.14 12.16
C VAL A 21 18.85 13.41 12.96
N GLU A 22 18.73 13.99 14.15
CA GLU A 22 19.87 14.37 14.99
C GLU A 22 20.31 13.22 15.90
N THR A 23 19.33 12.50 16.46
CA THR A 23 19.54 11.47 17.48
C THR A 23 19.45 10.04 16.94
N GLY A 24 18.72 9.83 15.84
CA GLY A 24 18.39 8.50 15.31
C GLY A 24 17.33 7.75 16.12
N GLU A 25 16.70 8.38 17.11
CA GLU A 25 15.61 7.79 17.90
C GLU A 25 14.34 7.63 17.06
N GLU A 26 13.56 6.58 17.32
CA GLU A 26 12.27 6.35 16.66
C GLU A 26 11.26 7.41 17.10
N ALA A 27 10.82 8.23 16.14
CA ALA A 27 9.79 9.23 16.36
C ALA A 27 8.39 8.61 16.30
N TRP A 28 8.15 7.76 15.29
CA TRP A 28 6.90 7.02 15.12
C TRP A 28 7.09 5.79 14.23
N ARG A 29 6.09 4.92 14.25
CA ARG A 29 5.99 3.72 13.41
C ARG A 29 4.57 3.49 12.94
N PHE A 30 4.43 3.07 11.68
CA PHE A 30 3.19 2.63 11.08
C PHE A 30 3.32 1.17 10.63
N GLY A 31 2.47 0.28 11.15
CA GLY A 31 2.41 -1.12 10.72
C GLY A 31 1.59 -1.29 9.45
N THR A 32 2.10 -2.03 8.46
CA THR A 32 1.42 -2.19 7.16
C THR A 32 0.44 -3.36 7.10
N ILE A 33 0.28 -4.08 8.20
CA ILE A 33 -0.74 -5.10 8.40
C ILE A 33 -1.52 -4.72 9.67
N PRO A 34 -2.80 -4.33 9.54
CA PRO A 34 -3.68 -4.01 10.67
C PRO A 34 -3.79 -5.16 11.67
N ALA A 35 -3.92 -4.84 12.96
CA ALA A 35 -4.37 -5.79 13.96
C ALA A 35 -5.86 -6.14 13.75
N PRO A 36 -6.41 -7.20 14.38
CA PRO A 36 -7.80 -7.61 14.18
C PRO A 36 -8.83 -6.53 14.49
N ASP A 37 -8.56 -5.70 15.50
CA ASP A 37 -9.47 -4.64 15.96
C ASP A 37 -9.20 -3.29 15.28
N ASP A 38 -8.14 -3.18 14.47
CA ASP A 38 -7.82 -1.97 13.72
C ASP A 38 -8.73 -1.82 12.48
N PRO A 39 -8.88 -0.61 11.94
CA PRO A 39 -9.45 -0.42 10.60
C PRO A 39 -8.75 -1.32 9.57
N GLY A 40 -9.52 -2.10 8.83
CA GLY A 40 -9.00 -3.11 7.88
C GLY A 40 -8.64 -4.46 8.52
N GLY A 41 -8.65 -4.60 9.84
CA GLY A 41 -8.35 -5.86 10.53
C GLY A 41 -9.26 -7.04 10.14
N HIS A 42 -10.52 -6.72 9.81
CA HIS A 42 -11.54 -7.65 9.36
C HIS A 42 -11.32 -8.18 7.93
N THR A 43 -10.40 -7.60 7.15
CA THR A 43 -10.14 -8.04 5.77
C THR A 43 -9.14 -9.18 5.65
N TRP A 44 -8.65 -9.69 6.79
CA TRP A 44 -7.64 -10.75 6.84
C TRP A 44 -8.22 -12.12 7.12
N ASN A 45 -9.45 -12.39 6.70
CA ASN A 45 -10.08 -13.71 6.75
C ASN A 45 -10.08 -14.36 8.15
N GLY A 46 -10.07 -13.53 9.22
CA GLY A 46 -9.95 -13.98 10.61
C GLY A 46 -8.58 -14.51 11.04
N ILE A 47 -7.54 -14.38 10.20
CA ILE A 47 -6.18 -14.83 10.49
C ILE A 47 -5.65 -14.08 11.74
N PRO A 48 -5.09 -14.79 12.74
CA PRO A 48 -4.43 -14.17 13.88
C PRO A 48 -3.33 -13.20 13.44
N HIS A 49 -3.20 -12.04 14.07
CA HIS A 49 -2.24 -10.99 13.64
C HIS A 49 -0.83 -11.55 13.42
N VAL A 50 -0.35 -12.37 14.35
CA VAL A 50 1.00 -12.96 14.32
C VAL A 50 1.26 -13.89 13.14
N GLU A 51 0.21 -14.41 12.49
CA GLU A 51 0.30 -15.28 11.31
C GLU A 51 0.19 -14.50 10.00
N ARG A 52 -0.25 -13.23 10.06
CA ARG A 52 -0.33 -12.35 8.89
C ARG A 52 1.08 -11.97 8.42
N ASN A 53 1.26 -11.90 7.11
CA ASN A 53 2.55 -11.60 6.48
C ASN A 53 2.35 -10.87 5.13
N GLY A 54 3.44 -10.31 4.59
CA GLY A 54 3.41 -9.50 3.38
C GLY A 54 3.43 -7.99 3.64
N ALA A 55 2.78 -7.23 2.77
CA ALA A 55 2.67 -5.77 2.84
C ALA A 55 4.03 -5.05 3.01
N SER A 56 5.11 -5.60 2.45
CA SER A 56 6.43 -4.96 2.55
C SER A 56 6.47 -3.64 1.83
N VAL A 57 7.08 -2.65 2.47
CA VAL A 57 7.49 -1.39 1.82
C VAL A 57 8.95 -1.55 1.45
N TRP A 58 9.24 -1.74 0.18
CA TRP A 58 10.60 -2.03 -0.31
C TRP A 58 11.12 -1.03 -1.35
N ILE A 59 10.31 -0.01 -1.66
CA ILE A 59 10.65 1.13 -2.51
C ILE A 59 10.61 2.40 -1.66
N PRO A 60 11.48 3.41 -1.92
CA PRO A 60 11.42 4.69 -1.24
C PRO A 60 10.03 5.35 -1.34
N GLY A 61 9.66 6.08 -0.29
CA GLY A 61 8.47 6.92 -0.31
C GLY A 61 8.68 8.21 -1.10
N SER A 62 7.57 8.81 -1.50
CA SER A 62 7.52 10.16 -2.07
C SER A 62 6.90 11.12 -1.08
N TYR A 63 7.11 12.43 -1.25
CA TYR A 63 6.60 13.45 -0.35
C TYR A 63 6.02 14.62 -1.14
N ASP A 64 4.77 14.99 -0.81
CA ASP A 64 4.15 16.21 -1.29
C ASP A 64 4.19 17.29 -0.20
N PRO A 65 4.97 18.36 -0.37
CA PRO A 65 5.04 19.47 0.58
C PRO A 65 3.76 20.33 0.61
N VAL A 66 2.88 20.25 -0.38
CA VAL A 66 1.64 21.04 -0.41
C VAL A 66 0.61 20.48 0.56
N SER A 67 0.38 19.16 0.53
CA SER A 67 -0.52 18.48 1.46
C SER A 67 0.15 18.00 2.75
N ASN A 68 1.48 18.09 2.84
CA ASN A 68 2.29 17.49 3.91
C ASN A 68 2.00 15.99 4.06
N LEU A 69 2.01 15.26 2.95
CA LEU A 69 1.77 13.81 2.92
C LEU A 69 2.98 13.07 2.34
N ALA A 70 3.34 11.98 3.00
CA ALA A 70 4.33 11.03 2.53
C ALA A 70 3.63 9.78 1.98
N PHE A 71 3.92 9.43 0.72
CA PHE A 71 3.31 8.31 0.02
C PHE A 71 4.24 7.11 0.00
N PHE A 72 3.75 6.02 0.55
CA PHE A 72 4.39 4.72 0.52
C PHE A 72 3.45 3.74 -0.15
N GLY A 73 3.95 2.54 -0.35
CA GLY A 73 3.09 1.48 -0.81
C GLY A 73 3.76 0.15 -0.72
N THR A 74 2.87 -0.80 -0.69
CA THR A 74 3.06 -2.07 -0.03
C THR A 74 2.97 -3.17 -1.05
N GLY A 75 3.72 -4.24 -0.81
CA GLY A 75 3.68 -5.43 -1.65
C GLY A 75 2.55 -6.40 -1.29
N ASN A 76 2.64 -7.55 -1.90
CA ASN A 76 1.75 -8.69 -1.77
C ASN A 76 1.90 -9.46 -0.44
N THR A 77 1.05 -10.48 -0.25
CA THR A 77 1.21 -11.51 0.79
C THR A 77 2.30 -12.51 0.40
N TYR A 78 3.06 -13.01 1.38
CA TYR A 78 4.06 -14.06 1.14
C TYR A 78 3.50 -15.47 1.28
N ASP A 79 2.37 -15.63 1.97
CA ASP A 79 1.56 -16.84 2.00
C ASP A 79 0.15 -16.53 1.51
N THR A 80 -0.20 -17.08 0.37
CA THR A 80 -1.47 -16.81 -0.31
C THR A 80 -2.59 -17.69 0.22
N ALA A 81 -2.28 -18.87 0.78
CA ALA A 81 -3.29 -19.87 1.15
C ALA A 81 -4.33 -19.34 2.16
N PRO A 82 -3.96 -18.58 3.22
CA PRO A 82 -4.92 -18.07 4.18
C PRO A 82 -5.89 -17.02 3.62
N LEU A 83 -5.52 -16.30 2.54
CA LEU A 83 -6.37 -15.27 1.92
C LEU A 83 -7.06 -15.77 0.64
N ARG A 84 -6.67 -16.92 0.10
CA ARG A 84 -7.22 -17.43 -1.17
C ARG A 84 -8.73 -17.66 -1.11
N ASP A 85 -9.19 -18.37 -0.09
CA ASP A 85 -10.59 -18.79 0.05
C ASP A 85 -11.26 -18.03 1.21
N PRO A 86 -12.45 -17.42 1.03
CA PRO A 86 -13.13 -16.61 2.04
C PRO A 86 -13.80 -17.50 3.09
N THR A 87 -12.99 -18.05 3.99
CA THR A 87 -13.36 -19.04 5.01
C THR A 87 -13.40 -18.47 6.43
N GLY A 88 -13.16 -17.16 6.56
CA GLY A 88 -13.15 -16.45 7.83
C GLY A 88 -14.52 -16.36 8.51
N PRO A 89 -14.55 -15.90 9.78
CA PRO A 89 -15.77 -15.69 10.54
C PRO A 89 -16.74 -14.71 9.84
N PRO A 90 -18.04 -14.74 10.18
CA PRO A 90 -19.00 -13.74 9.71
C PRO A 90 -18.51 -12.31 9.98
N GLY A 91 -18.65 -11.44 8.98
CA GLY A 91 -18.18 -10.05 9.05
C GLY A 91 -16.71 -9.83 8.65
N THR A 92 -16.00 -10.89 8.28
CA THR A 92 -14.66 -10.80 7.68
C THR A 92 -14.70 -11.03 6.17
N ASN A 93 -13.68 -10.54 5.47
CA ASN A 93 -13.41 -10.88 4.07
C ASN A 93 -11.93 -11.23 3.89
N ASN A 94 -11.47 -11.46 2.67
CA ASN A 94 -10.10 -11.86 2.35
C ASN A 94 -9.36 -10.86 1.44
N ASP A 95 -9.71 -9.56 1.49
CA ASP A 95 -9.06 -8.52 0.69
C ASP A 95 -7.62 -8.24 1.13
N GLY A 96 -7.32 -8.44 2.41
CA GLY A 96 -5.99 -8.32 2.99
C GLY A 96 -5.42 -6.90 3.01
N LEU A 97 -6.12 -5.89 3.51
CA LEU A 97 -5.56 -4.54 3.66
C LEU A 97 -4.34 -4.53 4.60
N TYR A 98 -3.19 -3.94 4.31
CA TYR A 98 -2.85 -3.07 3.19
C TYR A 98 -1.91 -3.75 2.21
N LEU A 99 -2.23 -4.96 1.73
CA LEU A 99 -1.51 -5.55 0.60
C LEU A 99 -1.75 -4.71 -0.67
N ASP A 100 -0.71 -4.54 -1.49
CA ASP A 100 -0.80 -3.89 -2.81
C ASP A 100 -1.53 -2.54 -2.79
N ALA A 101 -1.14 -1.68 -1.84
CA ALA A 101 -1.80 -0.41 -1.57
C ALA A 101 -0.85 0.78 -1.66
N THR A 102 -1.39 1.95 -2.01
CA THR A 102 -0.77 3.24 -1.70
C THR A 102 -1.25 3.69 -0.33
N LEU A 103 -0.30 4.07 0.52
CA LEU A 103 -0.51 4.63 1.86
C LEU A 103 -0.08 6.09 1.87
N ALA A 104 -0.94 6.99 2.32
CA ALA A 104 -0.58 8.38 2.59
C ALA A 104 -0.48 8.62 4.09
N LEU A 105 0.73 8.89 4.57
CA LEU A 105 1.02 9.12 5.97
C LEU A 105 1.33 10.60 6.21
N ASN A 106 0.86 11.14 7.33
CA ASN A 106 1.38 12.39 7.85
C ASN A 106 2.84 12.14 8.30
N PRO A 107 3.84 12.84 7.72
CA PRO A 107 5.23 12.60 8.04
C PRO A 107 5.57 12.97 9.49
N ASP A 108 4.90 13.93 10.10
CA ASP A 108 5.22 14.39 11.45
C ASP A 108 4.71 13.42 12.53
N THR A 109 3.59 12.74 12.28
CA THR A 109 2.90 11.90 13.28
C THR A 109 2.87 10.40 12.97
N GLY A 110 3.05 10.03 11.70
CA GLY A 110 2.87 8.64 11.22
C GLY A 110 1.41 8.23 11.05
N GLU A 111 0.46 9.15 11.24
CA GLU A 111 -0.97 8.87 11.07
C GLU A 111 -1.32 8.62 9.60
N LEU A 112 -2.14 7.60 9.35
CA LEU A 112 -2.67 7.31 8.01
C LEU A 112 -3.77 8.32 7.67
N ALA A 113 -3.50 9.18 6.69
CA ALA A 113 -4.49 10.12 6.16
C ALA A 113 -5.50 9.40 5.26
N TRP A 114 -5.01 8.59 4.33
CA TRP A 114 -5.82 7.76 3.44
C TRP A 114 -4.99 6.58 2.90
N HIS A 115 -5.69 5.58 2.35
CA HIS A 115 -5.07 4.52 1.57
C HIS A 115 -5.91 4.23 0.32
N PHE A 116 -5.27 3.70 -0.72
CA PHE A 116 -5.93 3.13 -1.88
C PHE A 116 -5.37 1.73 -2.13
N GLN A 117 -6.21 0.70 -2.05
CA GLN A 117 -5.80 -0.67 -2.34
C GLN A 117 -5.96 -0.95 -3.83
N HIS A 118 -4.84 -1.10 -4.54
CA HIS A 118 -4.82 -1.31 -5.99
C HIS A 118 -5.27 -2.73 -6.35
N GLN A 119 -4.82 -3.71 -5.56
CA GLN A 119 -5.19 -5.10 -5.76
C GLN A 119 -5.60 -5.75 -4.43
N ALA A 120 -6.91 -5.84 -4.20
CA ALA A 120 -7.44 -6.68 -3.14
C ALA A 120 -7.17 -8.15 -3.47
N ASN A 121 -6.82 -8.94 -2.44
CA ASN A 121 -6.59 -10.37 -2.57
C ASN A 121 -5.56 -10.73 -3.66
N GLY A 122 -4.38 -10.12 -3.61
CA GLY A 122 -3.26 -10.46 -4.51
C GLY A 122 -2.76 -11.89 -4.30
N GLN A 123 -2.87 -12.74 -5.33
CA GLN A 123 -2.50 -14.17 -5.24
C GLN A 123 -1.27 -14.57 -6.08
N TRP A 124 -0.71 -13.64 -6.86
CA TRP A 124 0.27 -13.96 -7.90
C TRP A 124 1.58 -13.18 -7.80
N ASP A 125 1.87 -12.55 -6.66
CA ASP A 125 3.07 -11.71 -6.51
C ASP A 125 3.11 -10.60 -7.56
N LEU A 126 1.96 -9.94 -7.79
CA LEU A 126 1.78 -8.89 -8.78
C LEU A 126 1.83 -7.49 -8.16
N ASP A 127 2.85 -7.24 -7.32
CA ASP A 127 2.98 -6.06 -6.47
C ASP A 127 2.61 -4.72 -7.10
N TRP A 128 1.95 -3.89 -6.29
CA TRP A 128 1.79 -2.44 -6.49
C TRP A 128 2.78 -1.60 -5.66
N ALA A 129 3.94 -2.17 -5.33
CA ALA A 129 4.90 -1.58 -4.41
C ALA A 129 5.83 -0.50 -5.03
N PHE A 130 5.80 -0.29 -6.34
CA PHE A 130 6.67 0.64 -7.09
C PHE A 130 6.49 2.13 -6.75
N GLU A 131 7.34 2.99 -7.31
CA GLU A 131 7.43 4.40 -6.94
C GLU A 131 6.08 5.14 -7.05
N ARG A 132 5.75 5.93 -6.03
CA ARG A 132 4.58 6.81 -6.01
C ARG A 132 4.95 8.18 -6.60
N GLN A 133 4.84 8.36 -7.91
CA GLN A 133 5.21 9.62 -8.57
C GLN A 133 4.11 10.66 -8.41
N ILE A 134 4.45 11.86 -7.92
CA ILE A 134 3.48 12.96 -7.79
C ILE A 134 3.51 13.81 -9.06
N ALA A 135 2.36 14.04 -9.67
CA ALA A 135 2.25 14.84 -10.89
C ALA A 135 0.93 15.62 -10.97
N GLU A 136 0.96 16.76 -11.65
CA GLU A 136 -0.24 17.49 -12.09
C GLU A 136 -0.59 17.04 -13.51
N LEU A 137 -1.73 16.37 -13.69
CA LEU A 137 -2.12 15.79 -14.97
C LEU A 137 -3.57 16.19 -15.35
N PRO A 138 -3.86 16.38 -16.65
CA PRO A 138 -5.20 16.71 -17.11
C PRO A 138 -6.10 15.47 -17.18
N PHE A 139 -7.22 15.48 -16.46
CA PHE A 139 -8.28 14.48 -16.54
C PHE A 139 -9.62 15.16 -16.85
N GLY A 140 -10.26 14.79 -17.97
CA GLY A 140 -11.54 15.39 -18.36
C GLY A 140 -11.49 16.91 -18.62
N GLY A 141 -10.31 17.47 -18.88
CA GLY A 141 -10.10 18.92 -19.07
C GLY A 141 -9.81 19.70 -17.78
N GLU A 142 -9.80 19.04 -16.63
CA GLU A 142 -9.40 19.61 -15.34
C GLU A 142 -8.00 19.10 -14.94
N SER A 143 -7.14 19.97 -14.40
CA SER A 143 -5.85 19.55 -13.84
C SER A 143 -6.06 18.94 -12.46
N LYS A 144 -5.53 17.75 -12.22
CA LYS A 144 -5.56 17.09 -10.92
C LYS A 144 -4.15 16.75 -10.44
N SER A 145 -3.93 16.96 -9.15
CA SER A 145 -2.75 16.46 -8.44
C SER A 145 -2.93 14.98 -8.14
N VAL A 146 -2.09 14.14 -8.71
CA VAL A 146 -2.21 12.68 -8.60
C VAL A 146 -0.91 12.03 -8.16
N VAL A 147 -1.05 10.98 -7.38
CA VAL A 147 -0.03 9.95 -7.20
C VAL A 147 -0.22 8.92 -8.31
N VAL A 148 0.84 8.71 -9.08
CA VAL A 148 0.92 7.74 -10.15
C VAL A 148 1.82 6.60 -9.70
N THR A 149 1.35 5.38 -9.85
CA THR A 149 2.15 4.16 -9.65
C THR A 149 1.84 3.16 -10.76
N ILE A 150 2.65 2.12 -10.86
CA ILE A 150 2.46 1.02 -11.79
C ILE A 150 2.55 -0.30 -11.02
N GLY A 151 1.68 -1.26 -11.33
CA GLY A 151 1.80 -2.63 -10.81
C GLY A 151 2.74 -3.49 -11.63
N LYS A 152 3.13 -4.68 -11.14
CA LYS A 152 3.85 -5.69 -11.96
C LYS A 152 3.06 -6.13 -13.20
N GLN A 153 1.75 -5.88 -13.21
CA GLN A 153 0.90 -6.03 -14.37
C GLN A 153 1.10 -4.93 -15.42
N ALA A 154 1.96 -3.92 -15.23
CA ALA A 154 2.07 -2.80 -16.18
C ALA A 154 0.75 -2.02 -16.38
N ILE A 155 -0.12 -2.03 -15.38
CA ILE A 155 -1.26 -1.13 -15.25
C ILE A 155 -0.81 0.07 -14.43
N PHE A 156 -0.97 1.27 -14.98
CA PHE A 156 -0.77 2.50 -14.26
C PHE A 156 -2.04 2.87 -13.53
N ASP A 157 -1.93 3.21 -12.25
CA ASP A 157 -3.03 3.76 -11.47
C ASP A 157 -2.73 5.20 -11.08
N PHE A 158 -3.79 6.01 -11.11
CA PHE A 158 -3.79 7.41 -10.77
C PHE A 158 -4.79 7.62 -9.64
N VAL A 159 -4.31 8.07 -8.49
CA VAL A 159 -5.13 8.40 -7.32
C VAL A 159 -4.85 9.85 -6.90
N GLU A 160 -5.85 10.57 -6.45
CA GLU A 160 -5.70 11.98 -6.07
C GLU A 160 -4.84 12.11 -4.80
N THR A 161 -3.85 13.03 -4.81
CA THR A 161 -2.88 13.18 -3.71
C THR A 161 -3.52 13.56 -2.38
N ALA A 162 -4.57 14.38 -2.39
CA ALA A 162 -5.19 14.90 -1.17
C ALA A 162 -6.14 13.90 -0.51
N THR A 163 -6.79 13.04 -1.29
CA THR A 163 -7.96 12.26 -0.84
C THR A 163 -7.76 10.75 -0.98
N GLY A 164 -6.85 10.30 -1.86
CA GLY A 164 -6.74 8.91 -2.25
C GLY A 164 -7.87 8.44 -3.18
N GLU A 165 -8.72 9.35 -3.67
CA GLU A 165 -9.78 8.99 -4.60
C GLU A 165 -9.21 8.48 -5.91
N TYR A 166 -9.80 7.39 -6.42
CA TYR A 166 -9.46 6.85 -7.72
C TYR A 166 -9.76 7.86 -8.83
N VAL A 167 -8.77 8.11 -9.69
CA VAL A 167 -8.93 9.01 -10.83
C VAL A 167 -9.05 8.21 -12.13
N SER A 168 -8.10 7.32 -12.40
CA SER A 168 -8.09 6.51 -13.62
C SER A 168 -7.07 5.37 -13.50
N SER A 169 -7.14 4.42 -14.43
CA SER A 169 -6.08 3.47 -14.73
C SER A 169 -5.79 3.46 -16.22
N ILE A 170 -4.56 3.10 -16.59
CA ILE A 170 -4.16 2.83 -17.96
C ILE A 170 -3.54 1.44 -18.01
N ASP A 171 -4.22 0.51 -18.68
CA ASP A 171 -3.61 -0.74 -19.13
C ASP A 171 -2.93 -0.48 -20.48
N LEU A 172 -1.63 -0.74 -20.55
CA LEU A 172 -0.88 -0.61 -21.80
C LEU A 172 -1.29 -1.65 -22.85
N GLY A 173 -2.02 -2.71 -22.46
CA GLY A 173 -2.41 -3.80 -23.35
C GLY A 173 -1.23 -4.65 -23.86
N LEU A 174 -0.05 -4.45 -23.27
CA LEU A 174 1.17 -5.21 -23.57
C LEU A 174 1.26 -6.51 -22.76
N GLN A 175 0.31 -6.73 -21.85
CA GLN A 175 0.21 -7.96 -21.08
C GLN A 175 -0.39 -9.08 -21.93
N THR A 176 0.42 -10.07 -22.30
CA THR A 176 -0.06 -11.38 -22.70
C THR A 176 -0.03 -12.30 -21.48
N GLY A 177 -1.00 -12.20 -20.58
CA GLY A 177 -1.13 -13.20 -19.52
C GLY A 177 -1.24 -14.58 -20.18
N ILE A 178 -0.31 -15.50 -19.88
CA ILE A 178 -0.15 -16.86 -20.43
C ILE A 178 -1.27 -17.26 -21.41
N THR A 179 -1.22 -16.73 -22.64
CA THR A 179 -2.15 -17.05 -23.73
C THR A 179 -1.34 -17.16 -25.00
N TYR A 180 -0.41 -18.12 -24.97
CA TYR A 180 0.06 -18.84 -26.14
C TYR A 180 0.58 -20.21 -25.66
N ILE A 181 -0.35 -21.14 -25.42
CA ILE A 181 -0.13 -22.59 -25.54
C ILE A 181 -1.37 -23.20 -26.17
#